data_AF-A0A5S3RJN1-F1
#
_entry.id   AF-A0A5S3RJN1-F1
#
_cell.length_a   1.000
_cell.length_b   1.000
_cell.length_c   1.000
_cell.angle_alpha   90.00
_cell.angle_beta   90.00
_cell.angle_gamma   90.00
#
_symmetry.space_group_name_H-M   'P 1'
#
loop_
_entity.id
_entity.type
_entity.pdbx_description
1 polymer ?
#
loop_
_entity_poly.entity_id
_entity_poly.type
_entity_poly.pdbx_seq_one_letter_code
_entity_poly.pdbx_strand_id
1 'polypeptide(L)'
;VKRTLLDEVRSICPVDVTIMSVRQGEAKGLGHAILCAKPIIGDDDFVVLLPDVILDAYTADQKTENLAAMIKRFNDVKASQIMLEPVLEQDVSKYGIADIDGAVISAGESAKIKTMVEKPKVADAPSNL
;
A
#
# COMPACT_ATOMS: atom_id res chain seq x y z
N VAL A 1 -20.15 -32.24 3.91
CA VAL A 1 -20.28 -31.04 3.07
C VAL A 1 -19.92 -29.75 3.82
N LYS A 2 -20.68 -29.29 4.83
CA LYS A 2 -20.36 -28.03 5.56
C LYS A 2 -19.02 -28.01 6.32
N ARG A 3 -18.53 -29.16 6.81
CA ARG A 3 -17.23 -29.25 7.52
C ARG A 3 -16.03 -29.16 6.55
N THR A 4 -16.11 -29.83 5.40
CA THR A 4 -15.06 -29.80 4.36
C THR A 4 -14.81 -28.38 3.83
N LEU A 5 -15.86 -27.62 3.56
CA LEU A 5 -15.75 -26.21 3.14
C LEU A 5 -15.18 -25.31 4.24
N LEU A 6 -15.48 -25.60 5.51
CA LEU A 6 -14.90 -24.87 6.64
C LEU A 6 -13.40 -25.15 6.77
N ASP A 7 -12.97 -26.38 6.53
CA ASP A 7 -11.57 -26.77 6.58
C ASP A 7 -10.77 -26.14 5.42
N GLU A 8 -11.36 -26.05 4.22
CA GLU A 8 -10.77 -25.33 3.08
C GLU A 8 -10.63 -23.83 3.35
N VAL A 9 -11.66 -23.16 3.87
CA VAL A 9 -11.58 -21.73 4.21
C VAL A 9 -10.55 -21.48 5.31
N ARG A 10 -10.46 -22.39 6.30
CA ARG A 10 -9.46 -22.30 7.37
C ARG A 10 -8.04 -22.55 6.88
N SER A 11 -7.84 -23.39 5.87
CA SER A 11 -6.49 -23.67 5.35
C SER A 11 -5.87 -22.50 4.58
N ILE A 12 -6.68 -21.53 4.13
CA ILE A 12 -6.21 -20.31 3.45
C ILE A 12 -5.44 -19.40 4.42
N CYS A 13 -5.83 -19.38 5.71
CA CYS A 13 -5.18 -18.56 6.72
C CYS A 13 -4.07 -19.36 7.41
N PRO A 14 -2.80 -18.92 7.34
CA PRO A 14 -1.73 -19.54 8.11
C PRO A 14 -2.05 -19.58 9.61
N VAL A 15 -1.51 -20.58 10.31
CA VAL A 15 -1.82 -20.84 11.73
C VAL A 15 -1.40 -19.71 12.68
N ASP A 16 -0.42 -18.91 12.26
CA ASP A 16 0.14 -17.76 12.97
C ASP A 16 -0.48 -16.42 12.52
N VAL A 17 -1.47 -16.44 11.64
CA VAL A 17 -2.15 -15.25 11.12
C VAL A 17 -3.58 -15.19 11.67
N THR A 18 -3.98 -14.00 12.13
CA THR A 18 -5.35 -13.73 12.59
C THR A 18 -6.01 -12.70 11.67
N ILE A 19 -7.17 -13.04 11.11
CA ILE A 19 -7.99 -12.14 10.31
C ILE A 19 -9.10 -11.58 11.18
N MET A 20 -9.14 -10.25 11.33
CA MET A 20 -10.22 -9.54 12.01
C MET A 20 -11.02 -8.71 11.00
N SER A 21 -12.30 -8.50 11.26
CA SER A 21 -13.17 -7.71 10.38
C SER A 21 -13.92 -6.64 11.15
N VAL A 22 -13.99 -5.44 10.57
CA VAL A 22 -14.81 -4.32 11.04
C VAL A 22 -15.76 -3.88 9.95
N ARG A 23 -16.88 -3.26 10.32
CA ARG A 23 -17.82 -2.69 9.36
C ARG A 23 -17.52 -1.21 9.18
N GLN A 24 -17.38 -0.76 7.93
CA GLN A 24 -17.30 0.68 7.63
C GLN A 24 -18.65 1.40 7.85
N GLY A 25 -19.77 0.68 7.72
CA GLY A 25 -21.12 1.21 7.86
C GLY A 25 -21.58 1.99 6.63
N GLU A 26 -20.85 3.06 6.26
CA GLU A 26 -21.17 3.95 5.13
C GLU A 26 -19.93 4.15 4.24
N ALA A 27 -20.15 4.25 2.93
CA ALA A 27 -19.07 4.42 1.94
C ALA A 27 -18.53 5.87 1.90
N LYS A 28 -17.76 6.26 2.93
CA LYS A 28 -17.16 7.60 3.09
C LYS A 28 -15.71 7.70 2.58
N GLY A 29 -15.27 6.74 1.77
CA GLY A 29 -13.93 6.71 1.18
C GLY A 29 -12.86 6.01 2.04
N LEU A 30 -11.64 5.93 1.51
CA LEU A 30 -10.52 5.17 2.06
C LEU A 30 -10.09 5.65 3.45
N GLY A 31 -9.95 6.96 3.66
CA GLY A 31 -9.56 7.51 4.95
C GLY A 31 -10.54 7.13 6.08
N HIS A 32 -11.84 7.12 5.78
CA HIS A 32 -12.85 6.64 6.73
C HIS A 32 -12.75 5.13 6.98
N ALA A 33 -12.47 4.33 5.94
CA ALA A 33 -12.24 2.89 6.09
C ALA A 33 -11.03 2.60 7.00
N ILE A 34 -9.91 3.31 6.83
CA ILE A 34 -8.73 3.18 7.70
C ILE A 34 -9.10 3.58 9.14
N LEU A 35 -9.83 4.69 9.33
CA LEU A 35 -10.24 5.15 10.65
C LEU A 35 -11.14 4.14 11.39
N CYS A 36 -11.99 3.39 10.67
CA CYS A 36 -12.81 2.34 11.25
C CYS A 36 -12.00 1.20 11.89
N ALA A 37 -10.75 0.98 11.44
CA ALA A 37 -9.85 -0.02 12.00
C ALA A 37 -9.11 0.45 13.27
N LYS A 38 -9.18 1.75 13.63
CA LYS A 38 -8.50 2.32 14.80
C LYS A 38 -8.72 1.54 16.10
N PRO A 39 -9.92 1.07 16.46
CA PRO A 39 -10.11 0.32 17.71
C PRO A 39 -9.35 -1.03 17.77
N ILE A 40 -8.98 -1.59 16.61
CA ILE A 40 -8.18 -2.82 16.52
C ILE A 40 -6.69 -2.51 16.56
N ILE A 41 -6.26 -1.48 15.83
CA ILE A 41 -4.85 -1.10 15.69
C ILE A 41 -4.33 -0.40 16.96
N GLY A 42 -5.18 0.39 17.62
CA GLY A 42 -4.76 1.22 18.75
C GLY A 42 -3.83 2.35 18.31
N ASP A 43 -2.69 2.45 18.99
CA ASP A 43 -1.63 3.45 18.72
C ASP A 43 -0.38 2.82 18.09
N ASP A 44 -0.48 1.57 17.60
CA ASP A 44 0.62 0.88 16.93
C ASP A 44 0.81 1.34 15.48
N ASP A 45 2.05 1.21 14.98
CA ASP A 45 2.37 1.39 13.57
C ASP A 45 1.67 0.33 12.72
N PHE A 46 1.13 0.71 11.55
CA PHE A 46 0.31 -0.18 10.73
C PHE A 46 0.61 -0.06 9.23
N VAL A 47 0.12 -1.05 8.47
CA VAL A 47 0.21 -1.12 7.01
C VAL A 47 -1.19 -1.05 6.41
N VAL A 48 -1.33 -0.35 5.29
CA VAL A 48 -2.54 -0.38 4.46
C VAL A 48 -2.21 -1.10 3.16
N LEU A 49 -3.00 -2.13 2.84
CA LEU A 49 -2.93 -2.84 1.57
C LEU A 49 -4.26 -2.66 0.84
N LEU A 50 -4.19 -2.21 -0.41
CA LEU A 50 -5.36 -2.12 -1.28
C LEU A 50 -5.52 -3.47 -2.01
N PRO A 51 -6.66 -4.17 -1.84
CA PRO A 51 -6.81 -5.56 -2.30
C PRO A 51 -6.95 -5.70 -3.82
N ASP A 52 -7.17 -4.59 -4.53
CA ASP A 52 -7.28 -4.50 -5.98
C ASP A 52 -5.92 -4.46 -6.70
N VAL A 53 -4.82 -4.22 -5.96
CA VAL A 53 -3.46 -4.23 -6.51
C VAL A 53 -2.72 -5.49 -6.07
N ILE A 54 -2.27 -6.29 -7.03
CA ILE A 54 -1.54 -7.54 -6.79
C ILE A 54 -0.09 -7.37 -7.28
N LEU A 55 0.86 -7.58 -6.37
CA LEU A 55 2.28 -7.62 -6.72
C LEU A 55 2.66 -9.04 -7.15
N ASP A 56 3.13 -9.18 -8.39
CA ASP A 56 3.44 -10.47 -8.98
C ASP A 56 4.70 -11.09 -8.34
N ALA A 57 4.54 -12.28 -7.76
CA ALA A 57 5.61 -13.05 -7.12
C ALA A 57 6.72 -13.50 -8.10
N TYR A 58 6.47 -13.49 -9.41
CA TYR A 58 7.51 -13.77 -10.41
C TYR A 58 8.40 -12.57 -10.73
N THR A 59 7.99 -11.37 -10.31
CA THR A 59 8.70 -10.12 -10.63
C THR A 59 9.56 -9.60 -9.47
N ALA A 60 9.25 -10.00 -8.24
CA ALA A 60 9.97 -9.59 -7.04
C ALA A 60 9.84 -10.64 -5.92
N ASP A 61 10.87 -10.79 -5.10
CA ASP A 61 10.81 -11.60 -3.89
C ASP A 61 10.06 -10.85 -2.78
N GLN A 62 8.80 -11.24 -2.54
CA GLN A 62 7.93 -10.63 -1.54
C GLN A 62 8.46 -10.71 -0.10
N LYS A 63 9.48 -11.54 0.17
CA LYS A 63 10.13 -11.62 1.50
C LYS A 63 11.16 -10.53 1.73
N THR A 64 11.70 -9.92 0.69
CA THR A 64 12.83 -8.99 0.79
C THR A 64 12.57 -7.65 0.10
N GLU A 65 11.70 -7.64 -0.91
CA GLU A 65 11.38 -6.48 -1.74
C GLU A 65 10.02 -5.86 -1.38
N ASN A 66 9.70 -4.72 -1.98
CA ASN A 66 8.40 -4.07 -1.88
C ASN A 66 7.96 -3.83 -0.43
N LEU A 67 6.87 -4.46 0.02
CA LEU A 67 6.35 -4.28 1.38
C LEU A 67 7.37 -4.64 2.46
N ALA A 68 8.14 -5.72 2.27
CA ALA A 68 9.15 -6.14 3.24
C ALA A 68 10.27 -5.09 3.37
N ALA A 69 10.72 -4.55 2.24
CA ALA A 69 11.71 -3.47 2.21
C ALA A 69 11.16 -2.17 2.85
N MET A 70 9.89 -1.83 2.60
CA MET A 70 9.24 -0.67 3.21
C MET A 70 9.13 -0.80 4.73
N ILE A 71 8.75 -1.97 5.25
CA ILE A 71 8.68 -2.22 6.70
C ILE A 71 10.06 -2.06 7.32
N LYS A 72 11.10 -2.62 6.70
CA LYS A 72 12.49 -2.46 7.15
C LYS A 72 12.89 -0.99 7.17
N ARG A 73 12.64 -0.27 6.07
CA ARG A 73 12.96 1.16 5.95
C ARG A 73 12.22 1.99 7.00
N PHE A 74 10.93 1.75 7.20
CA PHE A 74 10.14 2.40 8.24
C PHE A 74 10.76 2.18 9.63
N ASN A 75 11.19 0.96 9.94
CA ASN A 75 11.85 0.67 11.21
C ASN A 75 13.19 1.40 11.39
N ASP A 76 13.94 1.58 10.32
CA ASP A 76 15.24 2.26 10.34
C ASP A 76 15.10 3.78 10.48
N VAL A 77 14.17 4.42 9.75
CA VAL A 77 14.08 5.90 9.69
C VAL A 77 12.88 6.50 10.42
N LYS A 78 11.91 5.68 10.85
CA LYS A 78 10.66 6.10 11.51
C LYS A 78 9.91 7.18 10.73
N ALA A 79 9.90 7.04 9.41
CA ALA A 79 9.10 7.85 8.49
C ALA A 79 8.18 6.93 7.68
N SER A 80 6.92 7.33 7.50
CA SER A 80 5.94 6.59 6.70
C SER A 80 6.46 6.30 5.30
N GLN A 81 6.17 5.10 4.81
CA GLN A 81 6.57 4.65 3.48
C GLN A 81 5.33 4.55 2.59
N ILE A 82 5.43 5.05 1.36
CA ILE A 82 4.39 4.97 0.34
C ILE A 82 5.02 4.31 -0.88
N MET A 83 4.40 3.23 -1.37
CA MET A 83 4.84 2.54 -2.58
C MET A 83 4.41 3.35 -3.81
N LEU A 84 5.33 3.56 -4.73
CA LEU A 84 5.11 4.26 -5.99
C LEU A 84 5.65 3.40 -7.12
N GLU A 85 5.03 3.49 -8.29
CA GLU A 85 5.52 2.86 -9.52
C GLU A 85 5.58 3.90 -10.64
N PRO A 86 6.63 3.88 -11.48
CA PRO A 86 6.70 4.79 -12.61
C PRO A 86 5.62 4.45 -13.63
N VAL A 87 4.83 5.44 -14.02
CA VAL A 87 3.82 5.33 -15.08
C VAL A 87 4.27 6.04 -16.36
N LEU A 88 3.61 5.72 -17.48
CA LEU A 88 3.79 6.47 -18.72
C LEU A 88 3.29 7.91 -18.53
N GLU A 89 3.98 8.90 -19.11
CA GLU A 89 3.64 10.33 -18.97
C GLU A 89 2.18 10.63 -19.36
N GLN A 90 1.64 9.93 -20.36
CA GLN A 90 0.25 10.09 -20.81
C GLN A 90 -0.79 9.55 -19.82
N ASP A 91 -0.38 8.71 -18.87
CA ASP A 91 -1.25 8.05 -17.89
C ASP A 91 -1.22 8.72 -16.52
N VAL A 92 -0.38 9.72 -16.29
CA VAL A 92 -0.23 10.42 -14.98
C VAL A 92 -1.55 11.01 -14.47
N SER A 93 -2.45 11.42 -15.36
CA SER A 93 -3.76 11.97 -14.98
C SER A 93 -4.74 10.93 -14.44
N LYS A 94 -4.39 9.65 -14.45
CA LYS A 94 -5.21 8.56 -13.90
C LYS A 94 -4.89 8.26 -12.44
N TYR A 95 -3.73 8.72 -11.95
CA TYR A 95 -3.16 8.31 -10.66
C TYR A 95 -2.85 9.51 -9.76
N GLY A 96 -2.56 9.23 -8.50
CA GLY A 96 -1.96 10.21 -7.59
C GLY A 96 -0.44 10.23 -7.78
N ILE A 97 0.10 11.38 -8.16
CA ILE A 97 1.52 11.53 -8.53
C ILE A 97 2.27 12.19 -7.38
N ALA A 98 3.40 11.63 -6.98
CA ALA A 98 4.26 12.12 -5.92
C ALA A 98 5.28 13.15 -6.45
N ASP A 99 5.44 14.24 -5.70
CA ASP A 99 6.53 15.19 -5.88
C ASP A 99 7.70 14.80 -4.96
N ILE A 100 8.82 14.41 -5.56
CA ILE A 100 10.07 14.05 -4.88
C ILE A 100 11.17 15.11 -5.04
N ASP A 101 10.79 16.36 -5.33
CA ASP A 101 11.68 17.54 -5.40
C ASP A 101 12.86 17.34 -6.38
N GLY A 102 12.62 16.65 -7.49
CA GLY A 102 13.62 16.35 -8.52
C GLY A 102 14.62 15.25 -8.18
N ALA A 103 14.42 14.52 -7.08
CA ALA A 103 15.23 13.33 -6.79
C ALA A 103 15.07 12.28 -7.89
N VAL A 104 16.15 11.55 -8.18
CA VAL A 104 16.12 10.38 -9.07
C VAL A 104 16.37 9.16 -8.21
N ILE A 105 15.42 8.23 -8.21
CA ILE A 105 15.49 6.99 -7.44
C ILE A 105 15.39 5.79 -8.37
N SER A 106 16.10 4.72 -8.00
CA SER A 106 15.99 3.41 -8.65
C SER A 106 14.95 2.54 -7.94
N ALA A 107 14.55 1.45 -8.59
CA ALA A 107 13.68 0.46 -7.97
C ALA A 107 14.25 -0.04 -6.62
N GLY A 108 13.41 -0.07 -5.59
CA GLY A 108 13.80 -0.45 -4.22
C GLY A 108 14.42 0.66 -3.37
N GLU A 109 14.67 1.85 -3.93
CA GLU A 109 15.13 3.02 -3.16
C GLU A 109 13.95 3.84 -2.60
N SER A 110 14.25 4.77 -1.69
CA SER A 110 13.24 5.63 -1.07
C SER A 110 13.71 7.08 -1.06
N ALA A 111 12.87 7.99 -1.53
CA ALA A 111 13.06 9.44 -1.44
C ALA A 111 12.02 10.08 -0.54
N LYS A 112 12.29 11.33 -0.11
CA LYS A 112 11.33 12.13 0.63
C LYS A 112 10.27 12.66 -0.33
N ILE A 113 9.01 12.35 -0.05
CA ILE A 113 7.88 12.94 -0.75
C ILE A 113 7.57 14.31 -0.13
N LYS A 114 7.50 15.35 -0.97
CA LYS A 114 7.14 16.71 -0.58
C LYS A 114 5.64 16.90 -0.58
N THR A 115 4.97 16.41 -1.62
CA THR A 115 3.51 16.45 -1.76
C THR A 115 3.04 15.33 -2.69
N MET A 116 1.76 15.00 -2.66
CA MET A 116 1.11 14.17 -3.66
C MET A 116 -0.01 14.97 -4.33
N VAL A 117 -0.16 14.82 -5.64
CA VAL A 117 -1.19 15.49 -6.44
C VAL A 117 -2.10 14.43 -7.04
N GLU A 118 -3.38 14.49 -6.70
CA GLU A 118 -4.37 13.55 -7.23
C GLU A 118 -4.75 13.93 -8.66
N LYS A 119 -4.50 13.03 -9.62
CA LYS A 119 -4.91 13.16 -11.04
C LYS A 119 -4.49 14.50 -11.67
N PRO A 120 -3.19 14.84 -11.67
CA PRO A 120 -2.70 16.07 -12.28
C PRO A 120 -2.92 16.05 -13.79
N LYS A 121 -2.91 17.23 -14.42
CA LYS A 121 -2.73 17.30 -15.87
C LYS A 121 -1.30 16.87 -16.21
N VAL A 122 -1.10 16.29 -17.39
CA VAL A 122 0.22 15.85 -17.86
C VAL A 122 1.29 16.94 -17.75
N ALA A 123 0.94 18.19 -18.11
CA ALA A 123 1.86 19.33 -18.04
C ALA A 123 2.18 19.82 -16.62
N ASP A 124 1.33 19.47 -15.64
CA ASP A 124 1.44 19.90 -14.24
C ASP A 124 1.93 18.76 -13.33
N ALA A 125 2.23 17.59 -13.89
CA ALA A 125 2.68 16.43 -13.13
C ALA A 125 4.10 16.68 -12.58
N PRO A 126 4.30 16.61 -11.24
CA PRO A 126 5.61 16.89 -10.64
C PRO A 126 6.65 15.80 -10.90
N SER A 127 6.19 14.59 -11.22
CA SER A 127 7.01 13.45 -11.64
C SER A 127 6.14 12.46 -12.43
N ASN A 128 6.67 11.27 -12.70
CA ASN A 128 5.91 10.13 -13.22
C ASN A 128 5.74 9.01 -12.17
N LEU A 129 5.98 9.30 -10.89
CA LEU A 129 5.88 8.39 -9.74
C LEU A 129 4.63 8.64 -8.92
#